data_AF-A0A940YSN5-F1
#
_entry.id   AF-A0A940YSN5-F1
#
_cell.length_a   1.000
_cell.length_b   1.000
_cell.length_c   1.000
_cell.angle_alpha   90.00
_cell.angle_beta   90.00
_cell.angle_gamma   90.00
#
_symmetry.space_group_name_H-M   'P 1'
#
loop_
_entity.id
_entity.type
_entity.pdbx_description
1 polymer ?
#
loop_
_entity_poly.entity_id
_entity_poly.type
_entity_poly.pdbx_seq_one_letter_code
_entity_poly.pdbx_strand_id
1 'polypeptide(L)'
;MADIARDDDTVELAHPPRYAMGERVASRSVIRNDGTYPGKAIGDVLVERGDIGYVRSIGTFLQQFYIYAVEFPASGHQVGMRAKELCTLDHLPDEVLARLGARADSLRALR
;
A
#
# COMPACT_ATOMS: atom_id res chain seq x y z
N MET A 1 -4.89 30.31 12.05
CA MET A 1 -5.51 28.99 12.18
C MET A 1 -5.25 28.30 10.86
N ALA A 2 -4.34 27.31 10.83
CA ALA A 2 -4.05 26.59 9.59
C ALA A 2 -5.31 25.82 9.19
N ASP A 3 -5.84 26.11 8.00
CA ASP A 3 -6.91 25.33 7.39
C ASP A 3 -6.41 23.89 7.24
N ILE A 4 -6.87 23.02 8.13
CA ILE A 4 -6.72 21.58 7.97
C ILE A 4 -7.63 21.23 6.80
N ALA A 5 -7.09 21.27 5.58
CA ALA A 5 -7.75 20.77 4.40
C ALA A 5 -8.08 19.29 4.64
N ARG A 6 -9.32 19.02 5.04
CA ARG A 6 -9.88 17.67 5.06
C ARG A 6 -10.15 17.28 3.61
N ASP A 7 -9.09 16.83 2.93
CA ASP A 7 -9.11 16.45 1.51
C ASP A 7 -9.93 15.16 1.25
N ASP A 8 -10.48 14.52 2.28
CA ASP A 8 -11.15 13.24 2.19
C ASP A 8 -12.32 13.24 3.19
N ASP A 9 -13.54 13.59 2.74
CA ASP A 9 -14.78 13.36 3.50
C ASP A 9 -15.18 11.86 3.49
N THR A 10 -14.42 11.01 2.80
CA THR A 10 -14.69 9.58 2.70
C THR A 10 -14.25 8.87 3.97
N VAL A 11 -15.18 8.16 4.61
CA VAL A 11 -14.88 7.23 5.70
C VAL A 11 -14.62 5.86 5.09
N GLU A 12 -13.35 5.50 4.89
CA GLU A 12 -12.98 4.19 4.33
C GLU A 12 -13.51 3.03 5.18
N LEU A 13 -13.61 3.22 6.50
CA LEU A 13 -14.14 2.22 7.43
C LEU A 13 -15.63 1.90 7.24
N ALA A 14 -16.37 2.70 6.47
CA ALA A 14 -17.76 2.39 6.11
C ALA A 14 -17.87 1.20 5.13
N HIS A 15 -16.74 0.76 4.57
CA HIS A 15 -16.65 -0.37 3.66
C HIS A 15 -15.68 -1.43 4.19
N PRO A 16 -15.76 -2.67 3.67
CA PRO A 16 -14.74 -3.68 3.95
C PRO A 16 -13.33 -3.19 3.54
N PRO A 17 -12.26 -3.67 4.20
CA PRO A 17 -10.90 -3.41 3.77
C PRO A 17 -10.71 -3.80 2.30
N ARG A 18 -9.95 -2.99 1.57
CA ARG A 18 -9.68 -3.20 0.14
C ARG A 18 -8.75 -4.39 -0.11
N TYR A 19 -7.87 -4.70 0.84
CA TYR A 19 -6.88 -5.77 0.74
C TYR A 19 -7.02 -6.73 1.91
N ALA A 20 -6.67 -7.99 1.71
CA ALA A 20 -6.65 -9.03 2.73
C ALA A 20 -5.25 -9.22 3.32
N MET A 21 -5.17 -9.82 4.53
CA MET A 21 -3.87 -10.27 5.06
C MET A 21 -3.28 -11.36 4.15
N GLY A 22 -1.97 -11.27 3.89
CA GLY A 22 -1.22 -12.15 3.00
C GLY A 22 -1.29 -11.77 1.52
N GLU A 23 -2.13 -10.79 1.14
CA GLU A 23 -2.27 -10.35 -0.24
C GLU A 23 -1.00 -9.65 -0.74
N ARG A 24 -0.60 -9.98 -1.98
CA ARG A 24 0.50 -9.31 -2.67
C ARG A 24 0.05 -7.97 -3.20
N VAL A 25 0.81 -6.95 -2.83
CA VAL A 25 0.57 -5.57 -3.24
C VAL A 25 1.85 -4.95 -3.79
N ALA A 26 1.70 -4.09 -4.79
CA ALA A 26 2.76 -3.22 -5.28
C ALA A 26 2.55 -1.80 -4.77
N SER A 27 3.64 -1.14 -4.37
CA SER A 27 3.61 0.26 -4.01
C SER A 27 3.37 1.14 -5.24
N ARG A 28 2.41 2.05 -5.15
CA ARG A 28 2.11 3.04 -6.20
C ARG A 28 2.82 4.37 -5.99
N SER A 29 3.29 4.61 -4.77
CA SER A 29 3.86 5.88 -4.32
C SER A 29 5.20 5.64 -3.64
N VAL A 30 6.10 6.61 -3.75
CA VAL A 30 7.33 6.58 -2.95
C VAL A 30 6.96 6.92 -1.50
N ILE A 31 7.33 6.07 -0.55
CA ILE A 31 7.09 6.31 0.88
C ILE A 31 8.37 6.77 1.53
N ARG A 32 8.27 7.90 2.23
CA ARG A 32 9.36 8.50 2.99
C ARG A 32 9.05 8.44 4.46
N ASN A 33 10.09 8.28 5.27
CA ASN A 33 9.95 8.31 6.72
C ASN A 33 9.48 9.70 7.18
N ASP A 34 8.34 9.76 7.86
CA ASP A 34 7.79 10.96 8.48
C ASP A 34 8.32 11.20 9.91
N GLY A 35 9.18 10.30 10.40
CA GLY A 35 9.73 10.30 11.75
C GLY A 35 9.22 9.16 12.61
N THR A 36 8.30 8.34 12.11
CA THR A 36 7.77 7.17 12.83
C THR A 36 8.59 5.90 12.64
N TYR A 37 9.39 5.82 11.57
CA TYR A 37 10.20 4.63 11.28
C TYR A 37 11.55 4.67 12.02
N PRO A 38 11.89 3.65 12.83
CA PRO A 38 13.11 3.64 13.62
C PRO A 38 14.37 3.44 12.76
N GLY A 39 15.47 4.11 13.12
CA GLY A 39 16.77 3.91 12.49
C GLY A 39 16.95 4.54 11.10
N LYS A 40 15.99 5.36 10.66
CA LYS A 40 16.05 6.15 9.41
C LYS A 40 15.81 7.62 9.71
N ALA A 41 16.43 8.52 8.96
CA ALA A 41 16.20 9.94 9.11
C ALA A 41 14.81 10.31 8.53
N ILE A 42 14.26 11.45 8.98
CA ILE A 42 13.06 12.01 8.37
C ILE A 42 13.36 12.35 6.91
N GLY A 43 12.48 11.94 6.00
CA GLY A 43 12.61 12.14 4.56
C GLY A 43 13.32 11.02 3.80
N ASP A 44 13.97 10.08 4.50
CA ASP A 44 14.58 8.90 3.87
C ASP A 44 13.53 8.06 3.16
N VAL A 45 13.86 7.56 1.98
CA VAL A 45 12.98 6.66 1.22
C VAL A 45 12.99 5.29 1.88
N LEU A 46 11.81 4.81 2.25
CA LEU A 46 11.59 3.48 2.81
C LEU A 46 11.12 2.49 1.73
N VAL A 47 10.29 2.97 0.81
CA VAL A 47 9.67 2.15 -0.24
C VAL A 47 9.69 2.93 -1.55
N GLU A 48 10.19 2.32 -2.60
CA GLU A 48 10.16 2.87 -3.95
C GLU A 48 8.85 2.51 -4.67
N ARG A 49 8.51 3.29 -5.69
CA ARG A 49 7.34 2.97 -6.52
C ARG A 49 7.60 1.67 -7.29
N GLY A 50 6.68 0.73 -7.19
CA GLY A 50 6.77 -0.59 -7.82
C GLY A 50 7.33 -1.67 -6.90
N ASP A 51 7.81 -1.33 -5.71
CA ASP A 51 8.22 -2.31 -4.71
C ASP A 51 7.06 -3.22 -4.34
N ILE A 52 7.37 -4.51 -4.19
CA ILE A 52 6.39 -5.54 -3.91
C ILE A 52 6.48 -5.93 -2.46
N GLY A 53 5.32 -6.00 -1.83
CA GLY A 53 5.17 -6.39 -0.45
C GLY A 53 3.92 -7.21 -0.21
N TYR A 54 3.78 -7.63 1.04
CA TYR A 54 2.71 -8.50 1.49
C TYR A 54 2.01 -7.84 2.68
N VAL A 55 0.68 -7.79 2.65
CA VAL A 55 -0.10 -7.21 3.75
C VAL A 55 0.02 -8.10 4.98
N ARG A 56 0.66 -7.61 6.03
CA ARG A 56 0.86 -8.35 7.29
C ARG A 56 -0.28 -8.16 8.28
N SER A 57 -0.80 -6.95 8.38
CA SER A 57 -1.94 -6.62 9.23
C SER A 57 -2.70 -5.41 8.73
N ILE A 58 -3.95 -5.27 9.19
CA ILE A 58 -4.84 -4.17 8.84
C ILE A 58 -5.22 -3.46 10.12
N GLY A 59 -4.78 -2.21 10.24
CA GLY A 59 -5.15 -1.30 11.32
C GLY A 59 -6.07 -0.20 10.81
N THR A 60 -6.39 0.72 11.72
CA THR A 60 -7.23 1.88 11.42
C THR A 60 -6.61 3.15 11.98
N PHE A 61 -6.79 4.27 11.30
CA PHE A 61 -6.34 5.59 11.77
C PHE A 61 -7.50 6.59 11.77
N LEU A 62 -7.59 7.40 12.83
CA LEU A 62 -8.62 8.43 13.06
C LEU A 62 -10.07 7.93 12.90
N GLN A 63 -10.30 6.62 13.05
CA GLN A 63 -11.60 5.98 12.76
C GLN A 63 -12.13 6.28 11.35
N GLN A 64 -11.24 6.62 10.42
CA GLN A 64 -11.61 7.02 9.07
C GLN A 64 -10.89 6.19 8.00
N PHE A 65 -9.63 5.83 8.23
CA PHE A 65 -8.78 5.20 7.21
C PHE A 65 -8.37 3.80 7.61
N TYR A 66 -8.28 2.89 6.65
CA TYR A 66 -7.53 1.65 6.82
C TYR A 66 -6.05 1.91 6.60
N ILE A 67 -5.22 1.37 7.49
CA ILE A 67 -3.77 1.36 7.38
C ILE A 67 -3.31 -0.08 7.23
N TYR A 68 -2.71 -0.39 6.10
CA TYR A 68 -2.16 -1.70 5.80
C TYR A 68 -0.70 -1.72 6.21
N ALA A 69 -0.33 -2.56 7.18
CA ALA A 69 1.06 -2.82 7.48
C ALA A 69 1.60 -3.77 6.40
N VAL A 70 2.43 -3.26 5.50
CA VAL A 70 3.01 -4.01 4.39
C VAL A 70 4.47 -4.30 4.69
N GLU A 71 4.84 -5.58 4.60
CA GLU A 71 6.23 -6.03 4.67
C GLU A 71 6.80 -6.10 3.25
N PHE A 72 7.97 -5.48 3.04
CA PHE A 72 8.70 -5.46 1.78
C PHE A 72 9.94 -6.35 1.90
N PRO A 73 9.92 -7.61 1.42
CA PRO A 73 11.01 -8.57 1.65
C PRO A 73 12.35 -8.13 1.05
N ALA A 74 12.32 -7.38 -0.05
CA ALA A 74 13.53 -6.90 -0.74
C ALA A 74 14.35 -5.92 0.12
N SER A 75 13.69 -5.07 0.91
CA SER A 75 14.34 -4.08 1.79
C SER A 75 14.34 -4.51 3.26
N GLY A 76 13.48 -5.46 3.64
CA GLY A 76 13.22 -5.83 5.04
C GLY A 76 12.41 -4.77 5.80
N HIS A 77 11.84 -3.78 5.10
CA HIS A 77 11.05 -2.72 5.73
C HIS A 77 9.60 -3.15 5.95
N GLN A 78 9.03 -2.73 7.08
CA GLN A 78 7.60 -2.87 7.36
C GLN A 78 6.98 -1.48 7.52
N VAL A 79 6.08 -1.11 6.61
CA VAL A 79 5.55 0.26 6.51
C VAL A 79 4.02 0.24 6.50
N GLY A 80 3.41 1.14 7.27
CA GLY A 80 1.97 1.37 7.23
C GLY A 80 1.61 2.24 6.02
N MET A 81 0.70 1.77 5.17
CA MET A 81 0.31 2.44 3.94
C MET A 81 -1.21 2.52 3.82
N ARG A 82 -1.75 3.57 3.21
CA ARG A 82 -3.18 3.70 2.89
C ARG A 82 -3.56 2.90 1.64
N ALA A 83 -4.85 2.61 1.50
CA ALA A 83 -5.37 1.87 0.36
C ALA A 83 -4.98 2.46 -1.01
N LYS A 84 -4.97 3.80 -1.11
CA LYS A 84 -4.67 4.55 -2.33
C LYS A 84 -3.20 4.45 -2.79
N GLU A 85 -2.30 4.09 -1.88
CA GLU A 85 -0.86 3.98 -2.12
C GLU A 85 -0.47 2.58 -2.60
N LEU A 86 -1.40 1.64 -2.60
CA LEU A 86 -1.18 0.23 -2.94
C LEU A 86 -1.96 -0.17 -4.19
N CYS A 87 -1.49 -1.23 -4.85
CA CYS A 87 -2.15 -1.91 -5.96
C CYS A 87 -2.12 -3.41 -5.71
N THR A 88 -3.26 -4.09 -5.82
CA THR A 88 -3.29 -5.56 -5.74
C THR A 88 -2.55 -6.18 -6.93
N LEU A 89 -1.87 -7.29 -6.68
CA LEU A 89 -1.30 -8.17 -7.70
C LEU A 89 -2.05 -9.51 -7.81
N ASP A 90 -2.85 -9.87 -6.80
CA ASP A 90 -3.56 -11.15 -6.73
C ASP A 90 -5.02 -11.06 -7.22
N HIS A 91 -5.64 -9.89 -7.07
CA HIS A 91 -7.06 -9.68 -7.36
C HIS A 91 -7.26 -8.59 -8.44
N LEU A 92 -6.46 -8.63 -9.50
CA LEU A 92 -6.62 -7.73 -10.64
C LEU A 92 -7.95 -8.02 -11.36
N PRO A 93 -8.72 -6.99 -11.75
CA PRO A 93 -9.95 -7.18 -12.53
C PRO A 93 -9.68 -7.87 -13.88
N ASP A 94 -10.63 -8.68 -14.35
CA ASP A 94 -10.51 -9.42 -15.62
C ASP A 94 -10.22 -8.51 -16.82
N GLU A 95 -10.81 -7.32 -16.83
CA GLU A 95 -10.53 -6.30 -17.86
C GLU A 95 -9.06 -5.84 -17.87
N VAL A 96 -8.43 -5.75 -16.69
CA VAL A 96 -7.02 -5.37 -16.56
C VAL A 96 -6.14 -6.52 -17.00
N LEU A 97 -6.47 -7.75 -16.59
CA LEU A 97 -5.76 -8.96 -17.02
C LEU A 97 -5.82 -9.14 -18.54
N ALA A 98 -6.99 -8.94 -19.15
CA ALA A 98 -7.19 -9.00 -20.60
C ALA A 98 -6.32 -7.97 -21.34
N ARG A 99 -6.20 -6.75 -20.80
CA ARG A 99 -5.33 -5.70 -21.36
C ARG A 99 -3.83 -5.99 -21.19
N LEU A 100 -3.44 -6.69 -20.14
CA LEU A 100 -2.05 -7.08 -19.89
C LEU A 100 -1.60 -8.24 -20.78
N GLY A 101 -2.51 -9.13 -21.18
CA GLY A 101 -2.21 -10.29 -22.01
C GLY A 101 -1.07 -11.13 -21.42
N ALA A 102 -0.08 -11.48 -22.22
CA ALA A 102 1.08 -12.28 -21.79
C ALA A 102 1.92 -11.64 -20.66
N ARG A 103 1.79 -10.33 -20.41
CA ARG A 103 2.48 -9.67 -19.29
C ARG A 103 1.84 -9.98 -17.94
N ALA A 104 0.60 -10.44 -17.91
CA ALA A 104 -0.07 -10.85 -16.67
C ALA A 104 0.65 -12.04 -16.01
N ASP A 105 1.20 -12.96 -16.81
CA ASP A 105 1.99 -14.09 -16.29
C ASP A 105 3.28 -13.63 -15.62
N SER A 106 3.91 -12.58 -16.16
CA SER A 106 5.09 -11.98 -15.56
C SER A 106 4.80 -11.38 -14.18
N LEU A 107 3.61 -10.80 -13.97
CA LEU A 107 3.21 -10.26 -12.66
C LEU A 107 3.12 -11.36 -11.59
N ARG A 108 2.66 -12.56 -11.96
CA ARG A 108 2.58 -13.70 -11.03
C ARG A 108 3.96 -14.16 -10.57
N ALA A 109 4.98 -14.01 -11.42
CA ALA A 109 6.35 -14.39 -11.15
C ALA A 109 7.14 -13.38 -10.29
N LEU A 110 6.62 -12.16 -10.13
CA LEU A 110 7.25 -11.16 -9.26
C LEU A 110 7.09 -11.56 -7.78
N ARG A 111 8.14 -11.34 -6.99
CA ARG A 111 8.23 -11.71 -5.57
C ARG A 111 8.69 -10.55 -4.72
#